data_AF-A0A351NUT1-F1
#
_entry.id   AF-A0A351NUT1-F1
#
_cell.length_a   1.000
_cell.length_b   1.000
_cell.length_c   1.000
_cell.angle_alpha   90.00
_cell.angle_beta   90.00
_cell.angle_gamma   90.00
#
_symmetry.space_group_name_H-M   'P 1'
#
loop_
_entity.id
_entity.type
_entity.pdbx_description
1 polymer ?
#
loop_
_entity_poly.entity_id
_entity_poly.type
_entity_poly.pdbx_seq_one_letter_code
_entity_poly.pdbx_strand_id
1 'polypeptide(L)'
;TDASENWPKQEFETYSKPHFAKGAAWNFKMLERNIYMDESKEVIWFDELLDTWMGICRGSGVIIVENSKFKIKHYVLSLAIPNDDIQKVIDATSENNAIALKNIKLAL
;
A
#
# COMPACT_ATOMS: atom_id res chain seq x y z
N THR A 1 4.08 4.12 0.92
CA THR A 1 5.11 3.37 1.67
C THR A 1 6.48 3.88 1.26
N ASP A 2 7.47 3.73 2.14
CA ASP A 2 8.86 4.07 1.86
C ASP A 2 9.41 3.24 0.68
N ALA A 3 10.39 3.76 -0.06
CA ALA A 3 10.93 3.08 -1.24
C ALA A 3 11.57 1.71 -0.92
N SER A 4 12.01 1.49 0.31
CA SER A 4 12.55 0.21 0.78
C SER A 4 11.48 -0.80 1.20
N GLU A 5 10.23 -0.38 1.34
CA GLU A 5 9.14 -1.23 1.85
C GLU A 5 8.54 -2.09 0.74
N ASN A 6 9.12 -3.27 0.54
CA ASN A 6 8.54 -4.36 -0.22
C ASN A 6 8.56 -5.63 0.64
N TRP A 7 7.38 -6.01 1.15
CA TRP A 7 7.27 -7.01 2.22
C TRP A 7 6.84 -8.37 1.68
N PRO A 8 7.64 -9.43 1.88
CA PRO A 8 7.16 -10.80 1.85
C PRO A 8 6.07 -11.01 2.91
N LYS A 9 5.09 -11.87 2.61
CA LYS A 9 3.96 -12.16 3.51
C LYS A 9 4.41 -12.50 4.94
N GLN A 10 5.42 -13.36 5.09
CA GLN A 10 5.88 -13.82 6.39
C GLN A 10 6.48 -12.70 7.25
N GLU A 11 7.22 -11.78 6.62
CA GLU A 11 7.79 -10.62 7.28
C GLU A 11 6.68 -9.64 7.70
N PHE A 12 5.74 -9.35 6.79
CA PHE A 12 4.60 -8.50 7.10
C PHE A 12 3.72 -9.06 8.22
N GLU A 13 3.47 -10.37 8.21
CA GLU A 13 2.71 -11.04 9.25
C GLU A 13 3.42 -10.96 10.61
N THR A 14 4.74 -11.13 10.63
CA THR A 14 5.55 -11.01 11.85
C THR A 14 5.54 -9.58 12.39
N TYR A 15 5.69 -8.60 11.50
CA TYR A 15 5.65 -7.18 11.84
C TYR A 15 4.29 -6.76 12.38
N SER A 16 3.20 -7.16 11.72
CA SER A 16 1.84 -6.66 12.01
C SER A 16 1.18 -7.32 13.23
N LYS A 17 1.46 -8.61 13.50
CA LYS A 17 0.86 -9.38 14.61
C LYS A 17 0.89 -8.65 15.97
N PRO A 18 2.03 -8.10 16.44
CA PRO A 18 2.08 -7.38 17.72
C PRO A 18 1.20 -6.12 17.78
N HIS A 19 0.96 -5.45 16.64
CA HIS A 19 0.08 -4.28 16.59
C HIS A 19 -1.39 -4.71 16.74
N PHE A 20 -1.81 -5.76 16.03
CA PHE A 20 -3.17 -6.30 16.14
C PHE A 20 -3.45 -6.91 17.52
N ALA A 21 -2.46 -7.57 18.14
CA ALA A 21 -2.61 -8.15 19.47
C ALA A 21 -2.88 -7.10 20.58
N LYS A 22 -2.48 -5.84 20.37
CA LYS A 22 -2.73 -4.72 21.29
C LYS A 22 -4.15 -4.16 21.19
N GLY A 23 -4.96 -4.61 20.23
CA GLY A 23 -6.35 -4.16 20.04
C GLY A 23 -6.52 -2.76 19.44
N ALA A 24 -5.42 -2.03 19.23
CA ALA A 24 -5.38 -0.70 18.63
C ALA A 24 -4.50 -0.72 17.37
N ALA A 25 -4.97 -1.43 16.34
CA ALA A 25 -4.35 -1.39 15.02
C ALA A 25 -4.86 -0.18 14.22
N TRP A 26 -4.59 -0.18 12.91
CA TRP A 26 -4.94 0.92 12.02
C TRP A 26 -6.46 1.03 11.81
N ASN A 27 -6.98 2.25 11.97
CA ASN A 27 -8.37 2.58 11.66
C ASN A 27 -8.42 3.28 10.29
N PHE A 28 -8.87 2.56 9.26
CA PHE A 28 -9.06 3.09 7.91
C PHE A 28 -10.55 3.05 7.56
N LYS A 29 -11.07 4.15 7.00
CA LYS A 29 -12.45 4.26 6.53
C LYS A 29 -12.46 4.33 5.02
N MET A 30 -13.26 3.48 4.38
CA MET A 30 -13.43 3.50 2.93
C MET A 30 -14.26 4.72 2.52
N LEU A 31 -13.74 5.48 1.55
CA LEU A 31 -14.44 6.60 0.89
C LEU A 31 -14.98 6.17 -0.47
N GLU A 32 -14.18 5.43 -1.24
CA GLU A 32 -14.50 4.94 -2.57
C GLU A 32 -13.84 3.57 -2.78
N ARG A 33 -14.46 2.69 -3.57
CA ARG A 33 -13.84 1.45 -4.01
C ARG A 33 -14.33 1.05 -5.39
N ASN A 34 -13.38 0.81 -6.27
CA ASN A 34 -13.60 0.28 -7.60
C ASN A 34 -13.10 -1.17 -7.65
N ILE A 35 -13.90 -2.05 -8.23
CA ILE A 35 -13.61 -3.49 -8.33
C ILE A 35 -13.70 -3.90 -9.78
N TYR A 36 -12.67 -4.58 -10.24
CA TYR A 36 -12.52 -5.09 -11.59
C TYR A 36 -12.26 -6.59 -11.50
N MET A 37 -12.70 -7.35 -12.48
CA MET A 37 -12.56 -8.79 -12.48
C MET A 37 -12.33 -9.29 -13.89
N ASP A 38 -11.50 -10.31 -14.03
CA ASP A 38 -11.23 -10.94 -15.32
C ASP A 38 -12.40 -11.83 -15.77
N GLU A 39 -12.35 -12.31 -17.02
CA GLU A 39 -13.42 -13.15 -17.58
C GLU A 39 -13.58 -14.47 -16.81
N SER A 40 -12.47 -15.03 -16.31
CA SER A 40 -12.49 -16.28 -15.53
C SER A 40 -13.11 -16.10 -14.14
N LYS A 41 -13.14 -14.87 -13.63
CA LYS A 41 -13.55 -14.51 -12.28
C LYS A 41 -12.63 -15.06 -11.18
N GLU A 42 -11.43 -15.49 -11.55
CA GLU A 42 -10.43 -15.99 -10.62
C GLU A 42 -9.47 -14.88 -10.17
N VAL A 43 -9.38 -13.78 -10.92
CA VAL A 43 -8.54 -12.62 -10.60
C VAL A 43 -9.40 -11.37 -10.45
N ILE A 44 -9.28 -10.72 -9.31
CA ILE A 44 -9.96 -9.46 -8.98
C ILE A 44 -8.89 -8.40 -8.72
N TRP A 45 -9.00 -7.26 -9.37
CA TRP A 45 -8.19 -6.07 -9.09
C TRP A 45 -9.08 -5.02 -8.46
N PHE A 46 -8.52 -4.22 -7.56
CA PHE A 46 -9.26 -3.12 -6.97
C PHE A 46 -8.36 -1.91 -6.75
N ASP A 47 -9.00 -0.75 -6.74
CA ASP A 47 -8.46 0.45 -6.15
C ASP A 47 -9.49 1.05 -5.18
N GLU A 48 -9.00 1.68 -4.13
CA GLU A 48 -9.85 2.27 -3.11
C GLU A 48 -9.24 3.57 -2.58
N LEU A 49 -10.12 4.50 -2.21
CA LEU A 49 -9.76 5.71 -1.51
C LEU A 49 -10.13 5.56 -0.03
N LEU A 50 -9.19 5.85 0.85
CA LEU A 50 -9.30 5.62 2.29
C LEU A 50 -9.05 6.92 3.05
N ASP A 51 -9.89 7.20 4.04
CA ASP A 51 -9.62 8.15 5.12
C ASP A 51 -8.85 7.43 6.23
N THR A 52 -7.65 7.90 6.51
CA THR A 52 -6.70 7.29 7.44
C THR A 52 -6.09 8.33 8.37
N TRP A 53 -5.39 7.87 9.41
CA TRP A 53 -4.66 8.77 10.31
C TRP A 53 -3.50 9.54 9.61
N MET A 54 -3.03 9.07 8.46
CA MET A 54 -2.00 9.74 7.65
C MET A 54 -2.58 10.77 6.67
N GLY A 55 -3.91 10.86 6.56
CA GLY A 55 -4.62 11.57 5.50
C GLY A 55 -5.26 10.62 4.49
N ILE A 56 -5.60 11.15 3.31
CA ILE A 56 -6.23 10.37 2.24
C ILE A 56 -5.19 9.43 1.62
N CYS A 57 -5.44 8.14 1.65
CA CYS A 57 -4.61 7.14 0.99
C CYS A 57 -5.36 6.46 -0.16
N ARG A 58 -4.62 6.05 -1.19
CA ARG A 58 -5.11 5.15 -2.22
C ARG A 58 -4.53 3.76 -1.99
N GLY A 59 -5.40 2.80 -1.72
CA GLY A 59 -5.08 1.38 -1.71
C GLY A 59 -5.30 0.80 -3.10
N SER A 60 -4.46 -0.13 -3.52
CA SER A 60 -4.72 -0.97 -4.69
C SER A 60 -4.19 -2.37 -4.47
N GLY A 61 -4.85 -3.36 -5.06
CA GLY A 61 -4.47 -4.73 -4.82
C GLY A 61 -5.06 -5.72 -5.80
N VAL A 62 -4.58 -6.96 -5.64
CA VAL A 62 -5.04 -8.12 -6.40
C VAL A 62 -5.54 -9.17 -5.42
N ILE A 63 -6.72 -9.69 -5.70
CA ILE A 63 -7.31 -10.82 -5.02
C ILE A 63 -7.36 -11.98 -6.01
N ILE A 64 -6.98 -13.16 -5.53
CA ILE A 64 -7.18 -14.42 -6.25
C ILE A 64 -8.28 -15.24 -5.56
N VAL A 65 -9.11 -15.89 -6.37
CA VAL A 65 -10.15 -16.80 -5.89
C VAL A 65 -9.64 -18.23 -6.03
N GLU A 66 -9.33 -18.88 -4.91
CA GLU A 66 -8.84 -20.25 -4.89
C GLU A 66 -9.71 -21.10 -3.97
N ASN A 67 -10.23 -22.24 -4.47
CA ASN A 67 -11.10 -23.13 -3.69
C ASN A 67 -12.28 -22.39 -3.04
N SER A 68 -12.93 -21.50 -3.79
CA SER A 68 -14.01 -20.61 -3.31
C SER A 68 -13.61 -19.68 -2.16
N LYS A 69 -12.33 -19.37 -2.00
CA LYS A 69 -11.81 -18.42 -1.00
C LYS A 69 -11.09 -17.26 -1.66
N PHE A 70 -11.41 -16.06 -1.22
CA PHE A 70 -10.70 -14.84 -1.61
C PHE A 70 -9.40 -14.72 -0.82
N LYS A 71 -8.29 -14.50 -1.53
CA LYS A 71 -6.99 -14.25 -0.92
C LYS A 71 -6.38 -13.00 -1.54
N ILE A 72 -5.93 -12.07 -0.70
CA ILE A 72 -5.10 -10.95 -1.16
C ILE A 72 -3.77 -11.53 -1.65
N LYS A 73 -3.47 -11.35 -2.92
CA LYS A 73 -2.22 -11.75 -3.57
C LYS A 73 -1.19 -10.61 -3.52
N HIS A 74 -1.65 -9.37 -3.59
CA HIS A 74 -0.82 -8.17 -3.57
C HIS A 74 -1.63 -6.98 -3.05
N TYR A 75 -0.96 -6.04 -2.37
CA TYR A 75 -1.56 -4.81 -1.89
C TYR A 75 -0.50 -3.70 -1.77
N VAL A 76 -0.85 -2.50 -2.21
CA VAL A 76 -0.06 -1.27 -2.07
C VAL A 76 -0.92 -0.19 -1.45
N LEU A 77 -0.34 0.59 -0.54
CA LEU A 77 -0.96 1.75 0.05
C LEU A 77 -0.08 2.98 -0.18
N SER A 78 -0.64 3.99 -0.84
CA SER A 78 0.03 5.24 -1.15
C SER A 78 -0.72 6.42 -0.55
N LEU A 79 0.01 7.37 0.04
CA LEU A 79 -0.57 8.66 0.42
C LEU A 79 -0.93 9.44 -0.85
N ALA A 80 -2.16 9.95 -0.93
CA ALA A 80 -2.60 10.77 -2.05
C ALA A 80 -2.12 12.21 -1.83
N ILE A 81 -1.16 12.66 -2.65
CA ILE A 81 -0.63 14.03 -2.61
C ILE A 81 -1.40 14.88 -3.63
N PRO A 82 -2.02 16.00 -3.23
CA PRO A 82 -2.56 16.97 -4.17
C PRO A 82 -1.48 17.46 -5.14
N ASN A 83 -1.82 17.56 -6.43
CA ASN A 83 -0.84 17.97 -7.45
C ASN A 83 -0.21 19.33 -7.14
N ASP A 84 -0.98 20.26 -6.57
CA ASP A 84 -0.50 21.60 -6.21
C ASP A 84 0.55 21.59 -5.07
N ASP A 85 0.62 20.50 -4.30
CA ASP A 85 1.55 20.34 -3.19
C ASP A 85 2.79 19.51 -3.54
N ILE A 86 2.90 18.98 -4.78
CA ILE A 86 3.97 18.05 -5.15
C ILE A 86 5.37 18.65 -4.94
N GLN A 87 5.56 19.93 -5.24
CA GLN A 87 6.87 20.58 -5.08
C GLN A 87 7.30 20.61 -3.62
N LYS A 88 6.37 20.88 -2.70
CA LYS A 88 6.65 20.89 -1.25
C LYS A 88 7.08 19.51 -0.77
N VAL A 89 6.45 18.45 -1.29
CA VAL A 89 6.79 17.06 -0.94
C VAL A 89 8.16 16.68 -1.52
N ILE A 90 8.46 17.06 -2.76
CA ILE A 90 9.78 16.86 -3.39
C ILE A 90 10.86 17.53 -2.53
N ASP A 91 10.66 18.78 -2.13
CA ASP A 91 11.62 19.53 -1.33
C ASP A 91 11.83 18.86 0.04
N ALA A 92 10.75 18.50 0.72
CA ALA A 92 10.77 17.87 2.04
C ALA A 92 11.43 16.47 2.05
N THR A 93 11.39 15.75 0.92
CA THR A 93 11.93 14.39 0.81
C THR A 93 13.26 14.32 0.05
N SER A 94 13.77 15.44 -0.43
CA SER A 94 14.93 15.53 -1.34
C SER A 94 16.18 14.77 -0.84
N GLU A 95 16.58 14.95 0.42
CA GLU A 95 17.75 14.27 1.00
C GLU A 95 17.54 12.75 1.09
N ASN A 96 16.41 12.32 1.64
CA ASN A 96 16.05 10.91 1.75
C ASN A 96 15.97 10.24 0.38
N ASN A 97 15.40 10.93 -0.61
CA ASN A 97 15.32 10.44 -1.99
C ASN A 97 16.72 10.31 -2.60
N ALA A 98 17.63 11.25 -2.37
CA ALA A 98 19.00 11.17 -2.87
C ALA A 98 19.75 9.95 -2.29
N ILE A 99 19.58 9.70 -0.99
CA ILE A 99 20.15 8.53 -0.30
C ILE A 99 19.54 7.23 -0.85
N ALA A 100 18.21 7.16 -0.94
CA ALA A 100 17.50 5.99 -1.46
C ALA A 100 17.91 5.67 -2.90
N LEU A 101 17.98 6.68 -3.77
CA LEU A 101 18.41 6.53 -5.16
C LEU A 101 19.86 6.02 -5.26
N LYS A 102 20.77 6.50 -4.42
CA LYS A 102 22.14 5.99 -4.37
C LYS A 102 22.16 4.51 -3.99
N ASN A 103 21.41 4.12 -2.96
CA ASN A 103 21.36 2.74 -2.48
C ASN A 103 20.76 1.79 -3.53
N ILE A 104 19.65 2.20 -4.17
CA ILE A 104 19.01 1.41 -5.24
C ILE A 104 19.97 1.21 -6.40
N LYS A 105 20.67 2.27 -6.84
CA LYS A 105 21.65 2.18 -7.94
C LYS A 105 22.85 1.30 -7.62
N LEU A 106 23.24 1.19 -6.35
CA LEU A 106 24.33 0.30 -5.91
C LEU A 106 23.89 -1.18 -5.83
N ALA A 107 22.59 -1.44 -5.70
CA ALA A 107 22.03 -2.78 -5.60
C ALA A 107 21.65 -3.41 -6.97
N LEU A 108 21.72 -2.63 -8.04
CA LEU A 108 21.53 -3.05 -9.44
C LEU A 108 22.88 -3.37 -10.10
#